data_AF-A0A1X1H0L9-F1
#
_entry.id   AF-A0A1X1H0L9-F1
#
_cell.length_a   1.000
_cell.length_b   1.000
_cell.length_c   1.000
_cell.angle_alpha   90.00
_cell.angle_beta   90.00
_cell.angle_gamma   90.00
#
_symmetry.space_group_name_H-M   'P 1'
#
loop_
_entity.id
_entity.type
_entity.pdbx_description
1 polymer ?
#
loop_
_entity_poly.entity_id
_entity_poly.type
_entity_poly.pdbx_seq_one_letter_code
_entity_poly.pdbx_strand_id
1 'polypeptide(L)'
;MSNASQQAAIQSQISSAQSKKEGYLEEAKKVKEIYDELRKIKSEFVKQKKAVASKKDEHDDSWTGNLHDTKFVTPAGNLISYFDSSIKAMDENIDELLIKINEYENKALEMDGLIGQLGILLNNISGWIESFFN
;
A
#
# COMPACT_ATOMS: atom_id res chain seq x y z
N MET A 1 8.94 33.52 29.45
CA MET A 1 9.63 32.86 28.31
C MET A 1 10.08 33.96 27.36
N SER A 2 11.31 33.90 26.83
CA SER A 2 11.75 34.88 25.83
C SER A 2 11.29 34.47 24.42
N ASN A 3 11.25 35.42 23.48
CA ASN A 3 10.83 35.17 22.10
C ASN A 3 11.76 34.17 21.40
N ALA A 4 13.06 34.21 21.73
CA ALA A 4 14.02 33.23 21.26
C ALA A 4 13.69 31.81 21.77
N SER A 5 13.24 31.67 23.02
CA SER A 5 12.79 30.37 23.55
C SER A 5 11.53 29.87 22.81
N GLN A 6 10.62 30.77 22.46
CA GLN A 6 9.40 30.43 21.71
C GLN A 6 9.73 30.00 20.28
N GLN A 7 10.56 30.75 19.56
CA GLN A 7 11.03 30.40 18.21
C GLN A 7 11.70 29.01 18.20
N ALA A 8 12.62 28.76 19.15
CA ALA A 8 13.28 27.45 19.27
C ALA A 8 12.29 26.31 19.52
N ALA A 9 11.27 26.53 20.36
CA ALA A 9 10.24 25.54 20.63
C ALA A 9 9.40 25.22 19.39
N ILE A 10 9.01 26.24 18.61
CA ILE A 10 8.23 26.07 17.38
C ILE A 10 9.06 25.36 16.31
N GLN A 11 10.33 25.73 16.16
CA GLN A 11 11.25 25.08 15.24
C GLN A 11 11.40 23.59 15.57
N SER A 12 11.52 23.25 16.86
CA SER A 12 11.56 21.86 17.32
C SER A 12 10.27 21.10 16.98
N GLN A 13 9.11 21.73 17.14
CA GLN A 13 7.82 21.13 16.75
C GLN A 13 7.72 20.91 15.23
N ILE A 14 8.20 21.86 14.42
CA ILE A 14 8.27 21.71 12.96
C ILE A 14 9.14 20.52 12.58
N SER A 15 10.35 20.42 13.14
CA SER A 15 11.25 19.29 12.87
C SER A 15 10.63 17.94 13.30
N SER A 16 9.93 17.91 14.43
CA SER A 16 9.22 16.70 14.87
C SER A 16 8.08 16.32 13.92
N ALA A 17 7.30 17.29 13.45
CA ALA A 17 6.23 17.05 12.47
C ALA A 17 6.79 16.57 11.12
N GLN A 18 7.91 17.13 10.66
CA GLN A 18 8.61 16.69 9.45
C GLN A 18 9.06 15.22 9.56
N SER A 19 9.70 14.87 10.68
CA SER A 19 10.13 13.48 10.92
C SER A 19 8.95 12.50 10.95
N LYS A 20 7.82 12.88 11.55
CA LYS A 20 6.59 12.06 11.53
C LYS A 20 6.03 11.91 10.11
N LYS A 21 5.99 13.00 9.34
CA LYS A 21 5.56 12.98 7.93
C LYS A 21 6.39 11.99 7.12
N GLU A 22 7.72 12.09 7.22
CA GLU A 22 8.63 11.17 6.53
C GLU A 22 8.38 9.72 6.94
N GLY A 23 8.15 9.48 8.24
CA GLY A 23 7.78 8.15 8.75
C GLY A 23 6.50 7.61 8.10
N TYR A 24 5.44 8.41 7.99
CA TYR A 24 4.20 7.98 7.33
C TYR A 24 4.40 7.71 5.83
N LEU A 25 5.18 8.53 5.13
CA LEU A 25 5.46 8.32 3.70
C LEU A 25 6.27 7.04 3.47
N GLU A 26 7.21 6.72 4.36
CA GLU A 26 7.99 5.48 4.28
C GLU A 26 7.11 4.25 4.54
N GLU A 27 6.19 4.31 5.51
CA GLU A 27 5.22 3.23 5.74
C GLU A 27 4.28 3.06 4.53
N ALA A 28 3.77 4.15 3.95
CA ALA A 28 2.96 4.10 2.73
C ALA A 28 3.70 3.40 1.57
N LYS A 29 4.99 3.71 1.41
CA LYS A 29 5.85 3.10 0.39
C LYS A 29 6.01 1.59 0.59
N LYS A 30 6.29 1.13 1.82
CA LYS A 30 6.39 -0.31 2.13
C LYS A 30 5.09 -1.06 1.81
N VAL A 31 3.95 -0.49 2.20
CA VAL A 31 2.63 -1.11 1.89
C VAL A 31 2.39 -1.15 0.39
N LYS A 32 2.81 -0.12 -0.35
CA LYS A 32 2.71 -0.06 -1.81
C LYS A 32 3.55 -1.14 -2.51
N GLU A 33 4.73 -1.45 -2.00
CA GLU A 33 5.57 -2.55 -2.53
C GLU A 33 4.85 -3.90 -2.40
N ILE A 34 4.23 -4.17 -1.25
CA ILE A 34 3.42 -5.40 -1.03
C ILE A 34 2.20 -5.42 -1.97
N TYR A 35 1.51 -4.29 -2.12
CA TYR A 35 0.40 -4.14 -3.05
C TYR A 35 0.80 -4.49 -4.49
N ASP A 36 1.93 -3.97 -4.96
CA ASP A 36 2.42 -4.21 -6.32
C ASP A 36 2.81 -5.68 -6.55
N GLU A 37 3.42 -6.33 -5.55
CA GLU A 37 3.72 -7.77 -5.60
C GLU A 37 2.47 -8.63 -5.63
N LEU A 38 1.50 -8.36 -4.75
CA LEU A 38 0.23 -9.10 -4.71
C LEU A 38 -0.54 -8.96 -6.03
N ARG A 39 -0.51 -7.77 -6.64
CA ARG A 39 -1.12 -7.52 -7.95
C ARG A 39 -0.45 -8.34 -9.06
N LYS A 40 0.87 -8.50 -9.03
CA LYS A 40 1.59 -9.37 -9.98
C LYS A 40 1.18 -10.83 -9.80
N ILE A 41 1.18 -11.33 -8.56
CA ILE A 41 0.76 -12.70 -8.23
C ILE A 41 -0.67 -12.97 -8.70
N LYS A 42 -1.62 -12.05 -8.43
CA LYS A 42 -2.99 -12.13 -8.92
C LYS A 42 -3.06 -12.28 -10.43
N SER A 43 -2.26 -11.50 -11.16
CA SER A 43 -2.23 -11.56 -12.62
C SER A 43 -1.77 -12.93 -13.16
N GLU A 44 -0.85 -13.59 -12.45
CA GLU A 44 -0.40 -14.95 -12.78
C GLU A 44 -1.49 -15.99 -12.49
N PHE A 45 -2.17 -15.87 -11.34
CA PHE A 45 -3.31 -16.73 -11.01
C PHE A 45 -4.42 -16.64 -12.05
N VAL A 46 -4.74 -15.44 -12.54
CA VAL A 46 -5.72 -15.24 -13.62
C VAL A 46 -5.28 -15.94 -14.92
N LYS A 47 -3.99 -15.87 -15.28
CA LYS A 47 -3.45 -16.56 -16.46
C LYS A 47 -3.55 -18.08 -16.32
N GLN A 48 -3.17 -18.60 -15.15
CA GLN A 48 -3.25 -20.04 -14.86
C GLN A 48 -4.70 -20.54 -14.88
N LYS A 49 -5.64 -19.82 -14.26
CA LYS A 49 -7.07 -20.10 -14.33
C LYS A 49 -7.54 -20.20 -15.77
N LYS A 50 -7.16 -19.24 -16.63
CA LYS A 50 -7.53 -19.25 -18.05
C LYS A 50 -6.99 -20.47 -18.79
N ALA A 51 -5.75 -20.86 -18.51
CA ALA A 51 -5.13 -22.05 -19.11
C ALA A 51 -5.82 -23.35 -18.66
N VAL A 52 -6.21 -23.46 -17.39
CA VAL A 52 -6.99 -24.62 -16.92
C VAL A 52 -8.38 -24.63 -17.57
N ALA A 53 -9.03 -23.48 -17.64
CA ALA A 53 -10.36 -23.36 -18.24
C ALA A 53 -10.37 -23.71 -19.74
N SER A 54 -9.31 -23.39 -20.49
CA SER A 54 -9.23 -23.76 -21.91
C SER A 54 -9.05 -25.26 -22.13
N LYS A 55 -8.42 -25.97 -21.19
CA LYS A 55 -8.13 -27.41 -21.28
C LYS A 55 -9.14 -28.29 -20.56
N LYS A 56 -10.18 -27.71 -19.95
CA LYS A 56 -11.09 -28.42 -19.03
C LYS A 56 -11.87 -29.56 -19.71
N ASP A 57 -12.12 -29.44 -21.01
CA ASP A 57 -12.86 -30.39 -21.84
C ASP A 57 -11.93 -31.10 -22.85
N GLU A 58 -10.62 -30.85 -22.79
CA GLU A 58 -9.64 -31.50 -23.66
C GLU A 58 -9.33 -32.90 -23.12
N HIS A 59 -9.53 -33.92 -23.96
CA HIS A 59 -9.10 -35.28 -23.69
C HIS A 59 -7.76 -35.52 -24.40
N ASP A 60 -6.72 -35.90 -23.64
CA ASP A 60 -5.44 -36.31 -24.20
C ASP A 60 -5.34 -37.83 -24.25
N ASP A 61 -5.63 -38.40 -25.43
CA ASP A 61 -5.55 -39.83 -25.71
C ASP A 61 -4.14 -40.27 -26.15
N SER A 62 -3.17 -39.33 -26.19
CA SER A 62 -1.81 -39.62 -26.66
C SER A 62 -0.96 -40.37 -25.63
N TRP A 63 -1.40 -40.41 -24.37
CA TRP A 63 -0.68 -41.11 -23.30
C TRP A 63 -0.89 -42.62 -23.37
N THR A 64 0.09 -43.35 -23.92
CA THR A 64 0.10 -44.81 -23.88
C THR A 64 1.02 -45.30 -22.75
N GLY A 65 0.47 -45.82 -21.66
CA GLY A 65 1.23 -46.43 -20.56
C GLY A 65 0.33 -46.91 -19.42
N ASN A 66 0.85 -47.74 -18.51
CA ASN A 66 0.07 -48.37 -17.42
C ASN A 66 -0.56 -47.37 -16.42
N LEU A 67 -0.20 -46.09 -16.52
CA LEU A 67 -0.73 -44.97 -15.74
C LEU A 67 -1.78 -44.14 -16.51
N HIS A 68 -2.11 -44.49 -17.76
CA HIS A 68 -3.19 -43.85 -18.51
C HIS A 68 -4.53 -43.90 -17.75
N ASP A 69 -4.73 -44.97 -16.97
CA ASP A 69 -5.94 -45.15 -16.15
C ASP A 69 -5.84 -44.46 -14.77
N THR A 70 -4.66 -43.98 -14.36
CA THR A 70 -4.53 -43.09 -13.18
C THR A 70 -4.98 -41.68 -13.56
N LYS A 71 -6.29 -41.51 -13.65
CA LYS A 71 -6.91 -40.20 -13.86
C LYS A 71 -6.54 -39.28 -12.72
N PHE A 72 -6.04 -38.08 -13.05
CA PHE A 72 -6.00 -36.98 -12.10
C PHE A 72 -7.47 -36.70 -11.70
N VAL A 73 -7.88 -37.14 -10.50
CA VAL A 73 -9.31 -37.22 -10.13
C VAL A 73 -9.91 -35.84 -9.85
N THR A 74 -9.09 -34.79 -9.69
CA THR A 74 -9.61 -33.44 -9.47
C THR A 74 -10.20 -32.90 -10.77
N PRO A 75 -11.53 -32.71 -10.87
CA PRO A 75 -12.14 -32.15 -12.06
C PRO A 75 -11.61 -30.73 -12.28
N ALA A 76 -11.34 -30.36 -13.54
CA ALA A 76 -10.91 -29.01 -13.89
C ALA A 76 -11.84 -27.92 -13.32
N GLY A 77 -13.14 -28.22 -13.18
CA GLY A 77 -14.09 -27.34 -12.50
C GLY A 77 -13.74 -27.02 -11.03
N ASN A 78 -13.25 -28.00 -10.25
CA ASN A 78 -12.83 -27.77 -8.87
C ASN A 78 -11.57 -26.88 -8.82
N LEU A 79 -10.62 -27.11 -9.73
CA LEU A 79 -9.42 -26.26 -9.84
C LEU A 79 -9.79 -24.81 -10.21
N ILE A 80 -10.71 -24.61 -11.16
CA ILE A 80 -11.21 -23.28 -11.53
C ILE A 80 -11.88 -22.60 -10.32
N SER A 81 -12.68 -23.33 -9.55
CA SER A 81 -13.30 -22.80 -8.33
C SER A 81 -12.27 -22.40 -7.27
N TYR A 82 -11.15 -23.13 -7.14
CA TYR A 82 -10.07 -22.70 -6.24
C TYR A 82 -9.41 -21.42 -6.71
N PHE A 83 -9.14 -21.29 -8.02
CA PHE A 83 -8.63 -20.03 -8.58
C PHE A 83 -9.58 -18.86 -8.30
N ASP A 84 -10.89 -19.05 -8.47
CA ASP A 84 -11.89 -18.01 -8.18
C ASP A 84 -11.85 -17.55 -6.73
N SER A 85 -11.83 -18.50 -5.78
CA SER A 85 -11.73 -18.19 -4.36
C SER A 85 -10.41 -17.48 -4.01
N SER A 86 -9.28 -17.94 -4.55
CA SER A 86 -7.98 -17.31 -4.33
C SER A 86 -7.91 -15.90 -4.92
N ILE A 87 -8.40 -15.70 -6.14
CA ILE A 87 -8.43 -14.39 -6.79
C ILE A 87 -9.31 -13.42 -6.00
N LYS A 88 -10.46 -13.88 -5.49
CA LYS A 88 -11.34 -13.07 -4.64
C LYS A 88 -10.63 -12.64 -3.34
N ALA A 89 -9.97 -13.56 -2.66
CA ALA A 89 -9.21 -13.24 -1.45
C ALA A 89 -8.05 -12.25 -1.73
N MET A 90 -7.39 -12.39 -2.88
CA MET A 90 -6.38 -11.41 -3.30
C MET A 90 -6.98 -10.03 -3.55
N ASP A 91 -8.18 -9.96 -4.13
CA ASP A 91 -8.89 -8.68 -4.33
C ASP A 91 -9.23 -7.99 -3.02
N GLU A 92 -9.79 -8.73 -2.05
CA GLU A 92 -10.07 -8.21 -0.71
C GLU A 92 -8.80 -7.67 -0.04
N ASN A 93 -7.69 -8.41 -0.10
CA ASN A 93 -6.40 -7.96 0.44
C ASN A 93 -5.84 -6.74 -0.31
N ILE A 94 -6.01 -6.66 -1.64
CA ILE A 94 -5.58 -5.50 -2.45
C ILE A 94 -6.33 -4.24 -2.03
N ASP A 95 -7.65 -4.36 -1.80
CA ASP A 95 -8.48 -3.24 -1.33
C ASP A 95 -8.04 -2.77 0.06
N GLU A 96 -7.77 -3.69 0.99
CA GLU A 96 -7.26 -3.37 2.32
C GLU A 96 -5.90 -2.64 2.27
N LEU A 97 -4.98 -3.11 1.42
CA LEU A 97 -3.68 -2.46 1.23
C LEU A 97 -3.83 -1.05 0.66
N LEU A 98 -4.73 -0.84 -0.31
CA LEU A 98 -5.04 0.48 -0.85
C LEU A 98 -5.59 1.43 0.22
N ILE A 99 -6.49 0.95 1.09
CA ILE A 99 -6.99 1.73 2.21
C ILE A 99 -5.83 2.14 3.13
N LYS A 100 -4.91 1.21 3.45
CA LYS A 100 -3.74 1.52 4.29
C LYS A 100 -2.78 2.52 3.67
N ILE A 101 -2.52 2.43 2.37
CA ILE A 101 -1.71 3.43 1.66
C ILE A 101 -2.35 4.82 1.82
N ASN A 102 -3.65 4.93 1.53
CA ASN A 102 -4.39 6.19 1.66
C ASN A 102 -4.40 6.72 3.10
N GLU A 103 -4.55 5.85 4.11
CA GLU A 103 -4.48 6.25 5.52
C GLU A 103 -3.13 6.89 5.87
N TYR A 104 -2.02 6.32 5.42
CA TYR A 104 -0.69 6.87 5.68
C TYR A 104 -0.43 8.16 4.91
N GLU A 105 -0.85 8.24 3.64
CA GLU A 105 -0.75 9.46 2.84
C GLU A 105 -1.57 10.60 3.46
N ASN A 106 -2.78 10.32 3.96
CA ASN A 106 -3.59 11.31 4.67
C ASN A 106 -2.93 11.81 5.95
N LYS A 107 -2.34 10.91 6.75
CA LYS A 107 -1.58 11.31 7.96
C LYS A 107 -0.37 12.18 7.60
N ALA A 108 0.31 11.91 6.48
CA ALA A 108 1.38 12.76 5.99
C ALA A 108 0.88 14.17 5.59
N LEU A 109 -0.28 14.25 4.94
CA LEU A 109 -0.93 15.53 4.59
C LEU A 109 -1.37 16.32 5.83
N GLU A 110 -1.87 15.65 6.86
CA GLU A 110 -2.19 16.30 8.15
C GLU A 110 -0.94 16.95 8.77
N MET A 111 0.22 16.28 8.67
CA MET A 111 1.49 16.85 9.14
C MET A 111 1.90 18.07 8.31
N ASP A 112 1.65 18.10 6.99
CA ASP A 112 1.89 19.30 6.18
C ASP A 112 1.05 20.49 6.63
N GLY A 113 -0.23 20.25 6.95
CA GLY A 113 -1.11 21.28 7.52
C GLY A 113 -0.57 21.84 8.84
N LEU A 114 -0.13 20.95 9.74
CA LEU A 114 0.48 21.34 11.02
C LEU A 114 1.78 22.14 10.83
N ILE A 115 2.67 21.69 9.94
CA ILE A 115 3.92 22.39 9.61
C ILE A 115 3.63 23.80 9.09
N GLY A 116 2.64 23.95 8.20
CA GLY A 116 2.23 25.25 7.67
C GLY A 116 1.74 26.20 8.78
N GLN A 117 0.88 25.72 9.69
CA GLN A 117 0.38 26.51 10.82
C GLN A 117 1.51 26.96 11.75
N LEU A 118 2.45 26.05 12.07
CA LEU A 118 3.62 26.36 12.89
C LEU A 118 4.55 27.36 12.19
N GLY A 119 4.71 27.27 10.86
CA GLY A 119 5.48 28.22 10.07
C GLY A 119 4.90 29.64 10.08
N ILE A 120 3.57 29.77 9.97
CA ILE A 120 2.88 31.06 10.11
C ILE A 120 3.14 31.66 11.50
N LEU A 121 3.01 30.84 12.55
CA LEU A 121 3.23 31.27 13.92
C LEU A 121 4.69 31.71 14.16
N LEU A 122 5.66 30.99 13.59
CA LEU A 122 7.08 31.36 13.64
C LEU A 122 7.35 32.70 12.95
N ASN A 123 6.75 32.93 11.78
CA ASN A 123 6.87 34.19 11.04
C ASN A 123 6.30 35.36 11.83
N ASN A 124 5.14 35.19 12.45
CA ASN A 124 4.51 36.23 13.27
C ASN A 124 5.38 36.65 14.47
N ILE A 125 6.01 35.67 15.15
CA ILE A 125 6.92 35.96 16.27
C ILE A 125 8.17 36.68 15.76
N SER A 126 8.70 36.28 14.61
CA SER A 126 9.88 36.90 14.02
C SER A 126 9.62 38.35 13.62
N GLY A 127 8.48 38.63 12.97
CA GLY A 127 8.07 40.00 12.65
C GLY A 127 7.80 40.87 13.88
N TRP A 128 7.26 40.28 14.96
CA TRP A 128 7.13 40.99 16.24
C TRP A 128 8.49 41.41 16.79
N ILE A 129 9.48 40.51 16.79
CA ILE A 129 10.85 40.83 17.22
C ILE A 129 11.46 41.95 16.36
N GLU A 130 11.36 41.84 15.04
CA GLU A 130 11.90 42.86 14.12
C GLU A 130 11.32 44.25 14.37
N SER A 131 10.04 44.35 14.76
CA SER A 131 9.40 45.62 15.10
C SER A 131 9.91 46.30 16.37
N PHE A 132 10.66 45.60 17.24
CA PHE A 132 11.30 46.20 18.42
C PHE A 132 12.72 46.68 18.15
N PHE A 133 13.38 46.14 17.13
CA PHE A 133 14.78 46.44 16.82
C PHE A 133 14.93 47.41 15.64
N ASN A 134 13.84 47.71 14.94
CA ASN A 134 13.69 48.81 13.98
C ASN A 134 12.98 49.99 14.63
#